data_AF-A0A928ZP91-F1
#
_entry.id   AF-A0A928ZP91-F1
#
_cell.length_a   1.000
_cell.length_b   1.000
_cell.length_c   1.000
_cell.angle_alpha   90.00
_cell.angle_beta   90.00
_cell.angle_gamma   90.00
#
_symmetry.space_group_name_H-M   'P 1'
#
loop_
_entity.id
_entity.type
_entity.pdbx_description
1 polymer ?
#
loop_
_entity_poly.entity_id
_entity_poly.type
_entity_poly.pdbx_seq_one_letter_code
_entity_poly.pdbx_strand_id
1 'polypeptide(L)'
;MTLAVVDLATAREQLRSHHLSHLFIQVLGWSAPRAFTDRITSLGQCCVPIAERDRSSGVQTAWQVVLPEKTRFTPTLRAQLYAAICTHETLTAEVVNTSADAADDTAGEAAKNSPLLIIVAAQKTQSLWCSSAFESALYVVSQPMALWDYRLQRLAAGGGLFPTVEPEPQGCDRFEQLLTQLSEGVNGIEDIVHKRTYAALTLRRLMLIQQIQQKGWLAGDTWYLQSRFSAFIQRGERVFFKSCLQPLYQSLSLPEIERPIALQTTIGKVPFLGSLFDTHWLEAAYADISIEDTALEEGLGWLSEQASADGFNPWMGGALAYWLARSVGGTGARKVSSRAVGDRILDALIQQRLEQTLSSSLQKSSSQVELLADNSKAQTLNDRLFNADARLCRRLIQEILPALRVLDPACGSGDLLVAFHQRLTEIFSILTGYIQQTQDAQLKIWRSGLVDMPEDLSLIHI
;
A
#
# COMPACT_ATOMS: atom_id res chain seq x y z
N MET A 1 15.24 -21.97 -22.76
CA MET A 1 14.94 -22.78 -21.56
C MET A 1 13.44 -22.93 -21.50
N THR A 2 12.94 -24.15 -21.65
CA THR A 2 11.51 -24.47 -21.51
C THR A 2 11.09 -24.16 -20.07
N LEU A 3 10.23 -23.14 -19.89
CA LEU A 3 9.53 -22.89 -18.63
C LEU A 3 8.88 -24.20 -18.19
N ALA A 4 9.27 -24.73 -17.04
CA ALA A 4 8.59 -25.89 -16.47
C ALA A 4 7.10 -25.52 -16.32
N VAL A 5 6.23 -26.23 -17.05
CA VAL A 5 4.79 -26.03 -16.95
C VAL A 5 4.39 -26.51 -15.57
N VAL A 6 4.18 -25.56 -14.65
CA VAL A 6 3.73 -25.85 -13.29
C VAL A 6 2.32 -26.43 -13.37
N ASP A 7 2.10 -27.61 -12.78
CA ASP A 7 0.76 -28.13 -12.56
C ASP A 7 0.05 -27.28 -11.50
N LEU A 8 -0.62 -26.24 -11.96
CA LEU A 8 -1.33 -25.29 -11.12
C LEU A 8 -2.44 -25.94 -10.30
N ALA A 9 -3.08 -27.02 -10.79
CA ALA A 9 -4.14 -27.68 -10.05
C ALA A 9 -3.58 -28.30 -8.77
N THR A 10 -2.49 -29.06 -8.89
CA THR A 10 -1.78 -29.62 -7.73
C THR A 10 -1.17 -28.52 -6.86
N ALA A 11 -0.59 -27.47 -7.46
CA ALA A 11 0.00 -26.35 -6.72
C ALA A 11 -1.03 -25.67 -5.81
N ARG A 12 -2.23 -25.41 -6.33
CA ARG A 12 -3.34 -24.80 -5.59
C ARG A 12 -3.76 -25.64 -4.38
N GLU A 13 -3.86 -26.96 -4.56
CA GLU A 13 -4.26 -27.88 -3.51
C GLU A 13 -3.22 -27.93 -2.38
N GLN A 14 -1.94 -28.03 -2.73
CA GLN A 14 -0.87 -28.05 -1.74
C GLN A 14 -0.74 -26.71 -0.99
N LEU A 15 -0.97 -25.59 -1.68
CA LEU A 15 -0.99 -24.28 -1.05
C LEU A 15 -2.15 -24.14 -0.04
N ARG A 16 -3.38 -24.54 -0.41
CA ARG A 16 -4.56 -24.54 0.48
C ARG A 16 -4.38 -25.42 1.70
N SER A 17 -3.78 -26.59 1.51
CA SER A 17 -3.51 -27.53 2.59
C SER A 17 -2.30 -27.13 3.46
N HIS A 18 -1.59 -26.04 3.12
CA HIS A 18 -0.33 -25.62 3.74
C HIS A 18 0.73 -26.74 3.76
N HIS A 19 0.73 -27.61 2.74
CA HIS A 19 1.73 -28.65 2.54
C HIS A 19 2.93 -28.08 1.77
N LEU A 20 3.62 -27.13 2.41
CA LEU A 20 4.62 -26.29 1.75
C LEU A 20 5.82 -27.10 1.24
N SER A 21 6.33 -28.08 1.98
CA SER A 21 7.43 -28.93 1.48
C SER A 21 7.08 -29.65 0.18
N HIS A 22 5.86 -30.18 0.08
CA HIS A 22 5.40 -30.85 -1.13
C HIS A 22 5.20 -29.86 -2.27
N LEU A 23 4.61 -28.69 -1.98
CA LEU A 23 4.47 -27.61 -2.96
C LEU A 23 5.82 -27.23 -3.58
N PHE A 24 6.83 -26.97 -2.76
CA PHE A 24 8.12 -26.50 -3.25
C PHE A 24 8.89 -27.60 -3.99
N ILE A 25 8.96 -28.81 -3.42
CA ILE A 25 9.78 -29.88 -3.98
C ILE A 25 9.13 -30.50 -5.21
N GLN A 26 7.86 -30.91 -5.10
CA GLN A 26 7.19 -31.71 -6.14
C GLN A 26 6.58 -30.85 -7.25
N VAL A 27 6.18 -29.61 -6.94
CA VAL A 27 5.43 -28.78 -7.89
C VAL A 27 6.29 -27.64 -8.45
N LEU A 28 7.06 -26.95 -7.59
CA LEU A 28 7.92 -25.84 -8.02
C LEU A 28 9.31 -26.29 -8.48
N GLY A 29 9.65 -27.58 -8.32
CA GLY A 29 10.92 -28.15 -8.76
C GLY A 29 12.13 -27.77 -7.90
N TRP A 30 11.91 -27.42 -6.63
CA TRP A 30 12.99 -27.17 -5.68
C TRP A 30 13.58 -28.50 -5.18
N SER A 31 14.81 -28.45 -4.67
CA SER A 31 15.45 -29.61 -4.05
C SER A 31 15.02 -29.76 -2.60
N ALA A 32 15.11 -30.99 -2.08
CA ALA A 32 15.09 -31.20 -0.64
C ALA A 32 16.28 -30.46 0.00
N PRO A 33 16.16 -29.97 1.24
CA PRO A 33 17.25 -29.24 1.90
C PRO A 33 18.52 -30.11 1.97
N ARG A 34 19.64 -29.63 1.43
CA ARG A 34 20.90 -30.41 1.27
C ARG A 34 21.72 -30.48 2.56
N ALA A 35 21.58 -29.49 3.44
CA ALA A 35 22.19 -29.42 4.76
C ALA A 35 21.21 -28.69 5.71
N PHE A 36 21.33 -28.88 7.04
CA PHE A 36 20.52 -28.19 8.07
C PHE A 36 19.19 -28.86 8.47
N THR A 37 19.29 -30.03 9.10
CA THR A 37 18.20 -30.75 9.77
C THR A 37 17.83 -30.23 11.16
N ASP A 38 18.45 -29.16 11.66
CA ASP A 38 18.19 -28.70 13.01
C ASP A 38 17.07 -27.66 13.00
N ARG A 39 15.91 -28.07 13.53
CA ARG A 39 14.80 -27.17 13.82
C ARG A 39 15.32 -26.09 14.76
N ILE A 40 15.14 -24.83 14.39
CA ILE A 40 15.53 -23.72 15.24
C ILE A 40 14.31 -23.29 16.02
N THR A 41 14.50 -23.04 17.32
CA THR A 41 13.52 -22.28 18.10
C THR A 41 14.05 -20.86 18.26
N SER A 42 13.51 -19.91 17.50
CA SER A 42 13.87 -18.49 17.58
C SER A 42 12.68 -17.68 18.06
N LEU A 43 12.86 -16.84 19.09
CA LEU A 43 11.80 -15.99 19.65
C LEU A 43 10.53 -16.79 20.04
N GLY A 44 10.72 -18.03 20.51
CA GLY A 44 9.63 -18.96 20.85
C GLY A 44 8.85 -19.53 19.67
N GLN A 45 9.36 -19.36 18.44
CA GLN A 45 8.77 -19.87 17.20
C GLN A 45 9.55 -21.07 16.67
N CYS A 46 8.84 -22.07 16.15
CA CYS A 46 9.46 -23.24 15.51
C CYS A 46 9.73 -22.91 14.04
N CYS A 47 11.01 -22.88 13.66
CA CYS A 47 11.48 -22.61 12.31
C CYS A 47 12.07 -23.89 11.70
N VAL A 48 11.58 -24.30 10.53
CA VAL A 48 11.98 -25.54 9.85
C VAL A 48 12.31 -25.26 8.38
N PRO A 49 13.47 -25.66 7.85
CA PRO A 49 13.75 -25.57 6.43
C PRO A 49 12.92 -26.61 5.67
N ILE A 50 12.30 -26.20 4.56
CA ILE A 50 11.34 -27.04 3.82
C ILE A 50 11.79 -27.38 2.39
N ALA A 51 12.63 -26.56 1.76
CA ALA A 51 13.15 -26.77 0.41
C ALA A 51 14.32 -25.81 0.12
N GLU A 52 15.12 -26.11 -0.91
CA GLU A 52 16.23 -25.28 -1.38
C GLU A 52 16.24 -25.16 -2.91
N ARG A 53 16.78 -24.06 -3.42
CA ARG A 53 17.10 -23.92 -4.84
C ARG A 53 18.44 -23.23 -5.06
N ASP A 54 19.10 -23.62 -6.14
CA ASP A 54 20.30 -22.95 -6.61
C ASP A 54 19.90 -21.68 -7.40
N ARG A 55 20.51 -20.54 -7.07
CA ARG A 55 20.41 -19.26 -7.78
C ARG A 55 21.80 -18.83 -8.26
N SER A 56 21.86 -17.90 -9.21
CA SER A 56 23.12 -17.27 -9.63
C SER A 56 23.87 -16.58 -8.50
N SER A 57 23.16 -16.14 -7.44
CA SER A 57 23.73 -15.49 -6.28
C SER A 57 24.14 -16.44 -5.14
N GLY A 58 23.80 -17.73 -5.22
CA GLY A 58 24.01 -18.70 -4.14
C GLY A 58 22.82 -19.64 -3.96
N VAL A 59 22.71 -20.28 -2.80
CA VAL A 59 21.59 -21.18 -2.49
C VAL A 59 20.52 -20.40 -1.73
N GLN A 60 19.26 -20.50 -2.17
CA GLN A 60 18.12 -19.96 -1.43
C GLN A 60 17.34 -21.09 -0.75
N THR A 61 17.27 -21.02 0.57
CA THR A 61 16.45 -21.91 1.40
C THR A 61 15.06 -21.32 1.62
N ALA A 62 14.03 -22.14 1.57
CA ALA A 62 12.69 -21.81 2.07
C ALA A 62 12.51 -22.35 3.49
N TRP A 63 12.05 -21.50 4.40
CA TRP A 63 11.83 -21.80 5.82
C TRP A 63 10.36 -21.67 6.16
N GLN A 64 9.79 -22.66 6.84
CA GLN A 64 8.47 -22.57 7.44
C GLN A 64 8.58 -22.19 8.92
N VAL A 65 7.83 -21.15 9.33
CA VAL A 65 7.71 -20.73 10.73
C VAL A 65 6.27 -20.86 11.15
N VAL A 66 5.99 -21.58 12.24
CA VAL A 66 4.63 -21.72 12.76
C VAL A 66 4.44 -20.77 13.93
N LEU A 67 3.49 -19.83 13.81
CA LEU A 67 3.11 -18.92 14.89
C LEU A 67 2.07 -19.57 15.81
N PRO A 68 2.29 -19.60 17.14
CA PRO A 68 1.29 -19.97 18.13
C PRO A 68 0.07 -19.03 18.08
N GLU A 69 -1.10 -19.53 18.51
CA GLU A 69 -2.38 -18.80 18.46
C GLU A 69 -2.38 -17.43 19.16
N LYS A 70 -1.53 -17.25 20.18
CA LYS A 70 -1.47 -16.02 20.98
C LYS A 70 -0.49 -14.98 20.44
N THR A 71 0.31 -15.33 19.44
CA THR A 71 1.38 -14.45 18.95
C THR A 71 0.84 -13.48 17.91
N ARG A 72 0.84 -12.18 18.22
CA ARG A 72 0.61 -11.15 17.19
C ARG A 72 1.85 -11.01 16.32
N PHE A 73 1.64 -11.13 15.01
CA PHE A 73 2.71 -10.92 14.05
C PHE A 73 2.88 -9.43 13.76
N THR A 74 3.99 -8.84 14.20
CA THR A 74 4.31 -7.42 13.98
C THR A 74 5.47 -7.25 12.98
N PRO A 75 5.62 -6.10 12.32
CA PRO A 75 6.77 -5.82 11.46
C PRO A 75 8.11 -5.99 12.19
N THR A 76 8.17 -5.63 13.47
CA THR A 76 9.35 -5.84 14.32
C THR A 76 9.65 -7.32 14.50
N LEU A 77 8.64 -8.14 14.80
CA LEU A 77 8.81 -9.59 14.92
C LEU A 77 9.25 -10.21 13.59
N ARG A 78 8.71 -9.74 12.46
CA ARG A 78 9.15 -10.13 11.12
C ARG A 78 10.64 -9.90 10.92
N ALA A 79 11.10 -8.67 11.15
CA ALA A 79 12.49 -8.29 10.96
C ALA A 79 13.44 -9.10 11.88
N GLN A 80 13.04 -9.31 13.14
CA GLN A 80 13.82 -10.09 14.10
C GLN A 80 13.89 -11.58 13.72
N LEU A 81 12.79 -12.19 13.30
CA LEU A 81 12.78 -13.59 12.83
C LEU A 81 13.64 -13.77 11.58
N TYR A 82 13.50 -12.86 10.62
CA TYR A 82 14.29 -12.88 9.40
C TYR A 82 15.80 -12.78 9.71
N ALA A 83 16.19 -11.80 10.53
CA ALA A 83 17.58 -11.62 10.95
C ALA A 83 18.14 -12.86 11.66
N ALA A 84 17.38 -13.47 12.58
CA ALA A 84 17.81 -14.65 13.31
C ALA A 84 18.08 -15.85 12.38
N ILE A 85 17.26 -16.04 11.35
CA ILE A 85 17.43 -17.12 10.37
C ILE A 85 18.64 -16.85 9.47
N CYS A 86 18.83 -15.61 9.00
CA CYS A 86 20.03 -15.24 8.25
C CYS A 86 21.30 -15.52 9.06
N THR A 87 21.35 -15.13 10.34
CA THR A 87 22.51 -15.41 11.22
C THR A 87 22.75 -16.91 11.38
N HIS A 88 21.68 -17.72 11.45
CA HIS A 88 21.84 -19.16 11.51
C HIS A 88 22.43 -19.73 10.22
N GLU A 89 21.90 -19.35 9.05
CA GLU A 89 22.42 -19.79 7.75
C GLU A 89 23.91 -19.42 7.58
N THR A 90 24.32 -18.22 8.00
CA THR A 90 25.73 -17.79 7.92
C THR A 90 26.64 -18.58 8.85
N LEU A 91 26.27 -18.75 10.13
CA LEU A 91 27.06 -19.52 11.10
C LEU A 91 27.26 -20.96 10.62
N THR A 92 26.22 -21.54 10.05
CA THR A 92 26.30 -22.90 9.56
C THR A 92 27.10 -23.06 8.27
N ALA A 93 27.10 -22.05 7.40
CA ALA A 93 27.95 -22.02 6.21
C ALA A 93 29.45 -21.93 6.59
N GLU A 94 29.79 -21.18 7.64
CA GLU A 94 31.15 -21.09 8.17
C GLU A 94 31.63 -22.43 8.75
N VAL A 95 30.78 -23.15 9.50
CA VAL A 95 31.10 -24.48 10.04
C VAL A 95 31.38 -25.50 8.93
N VAL A 96 30.66 -25.45 7.81
CA VAL A 96 30.90 -26.33 6.65
C VAL A 96 32.17 -25.94 5.89
N ASN A 97 32.55 -24.66 5.86
CA ASN A 97 33.73 -24.17 5.14
C ASN A 97 35.02 -24.22 5.96
N THR A 98 34.98 -24.49 7.28
CA THR A 98 36.19 -24.70 8.11
C THR A 98 37.00 -25.97 7.79
N SER A 99 36.70 -26.68 6.70
CA SER A 99 37.58 -27.71 6.11
C SER A 99 38.33 -27.25 4.84
N ALA A 100 38.32 -25.96 4.49
CA ALA A 100 39.13 -25.43 3.39
C ALA A 100 39.73 -24.06 3.76
N ASP A 101 41.07 -24.00 3.70
CA ASP A 101 41.87 -22.79 3.94
C ASP A 101 41.50 -21.65 2.97
N ALA A 102 41.17 -20.48 3.51
CA ALA A 102 41.82 -19.19 3.27
C ALA A 102 40.88 -18.01 3.57
N ALA A 103 41.41 -17.05 4.33
CA ALA A 103 40.81 -15.75 4.63
C ALA A 103 40.89 -14.81 3.41
N ASP A 104 39.81 -14.08 3.11
CA ASP A 104 39.87 -12.61 2.97
C ASP A 104 38.46 -11.98 2.85
N ASP A 105 38.41 -10.70 3.21
CA ASP A 105 37.36 -9.69 2.98
C ASP A 105 36.01 -9.79 3.70
N THR A 106 35.92 -8.98 4.76
CA THR A 106 34.76 -8.71 5.60
C THR A 106 33.84 -7.64 4.99
N ALA A 107 32.52 -7.82 5.19
CA ALA A 107 31.42 -6.87 5.02
C ALA A 107 30.68 -6.77 3.67
N GLY A 108 31.09 -7.48 2.61
CA GLY A 108 30.41 -7.45 1.29
C GLY A 108 29.51 -8.65 0.94
N GLU A 109 29.60 -9.76 1.67
CA GLU A 109 29.05 -11.06 1.20
C GLU A 109 27.69 -11.48 1.79
N ALA A 110 27.21 -10.81 2.84
CA ALA A 110 25.96 -11.17 3.53
C ALA A 110 24.67 -10.99 2.70
N ALA A 111 24.76 -10.42 1.49
CA ALA A 111 23.62 -10.21 0.59
C ALA A 111 23.34 -11.39 -0.37
N LYS A 112 24.19 -12.43 -0.40
CA LYS A 112 24.15 -13.47 -1.45
C LYS A 112 23.10 -14.57 -1.24
N ASN A 113 22.76 -14.90 0.01
CA ASN A 113 21.74 -15.89 0.37
C ASN A 113 20.60 -15.24 1.18
N SER A 114 19.55 -14.79 0.51
CA SER A 114 18.34 -14.29 1.18
C SER A 114 17.30 -15.41 1.29
N PRO A 115 17.04 -15.97 2.49
CA PRO A 115 16.07 -17.04 2.66
C PRO A 115 14.65 -16.59 2.37
N LEU A 116 13.80 -17.51 1.93
CA LEU A 116 12.36 -17.31 1.81
C LEU A 116 11.67 -17.82 3.07
N LEU A 117 11.19 -16.92 3.91
CA LEU A 117 10.45 -17.24 5.11
C LEU A 117 8.94 -17.38 4.82
N ILE A 118 8.30 -18.43 5.32
CA ILE A 118 6.86 -18.66 5.21
C ILE A 118 6.28 -18.85 6.60
N ILE A 119 5.66 -17.80 7.09
CA ILE A 119 5.11 -17.70 8.43
C ILE A 119 3.66 -18.14 8.38
N VAL A 120 3.36 -19.31 8.94
CA VAL A 120 2.04 -19.94 8.93
C VAL A 120 1.37 -19.73 10.28
N ALA A 121 0.15 -19.20 10.28
CA ALA A 121 -0.65 -19.10 11.50
C ALA A 121 -1.02 -20.49 12.03
N ALA A 122 -1.20 -20.62 13.35
CA ALA A 122 -1.56 -21.88 14.02
C ALA A 122 -2.76 -22.60 13.37
N GLN A 123 -3.82 -21.86 12.99
CA GLN A 123 -5.01 -22.44 12.37
C GLN A 123 -4.87 -22.71 10.86
N LYS A 124 -3.69 -22.45 10.25
CA LYS A 124 -3.44 -22.60 8.81
C LYS A 124 -4.48 -21.86 7.95
N THR A 125 -4.92 -20.70 8.42
CA THR A 125 -5.87 -19.83 7.69
C THR A 125 -5.16 -18.79 6.85
N GLN A 126 -3.92 -18.46 7.23
CA GLN A 126 -3.09 -17.46 6.57
C GLN A 126 -1.62 -17.87 6.63
N SER A 127 -0.88 -17.52 5.57
CA SER A 127 0.58 -17.56 5.58
C SER A 127 1.16 -16.27 5.00
N LEU A 128 2.14 -15.70 5.70
CA LEU A 128 2.91 -14.56 5.22
C LEU A 128 4.26 -15.05 4.70
N TRP A 129 4.52 -14.79 3.44
CA TRP A 129 5.76 -15.14 2.76
C TRP A 129 6.66 -13.92 2.78
N CYS A 130 7.94 -14.06 3.08
CA CYS A 130 8.89 -12.95 3.18
C CYS A 130 10.25 -13.38 2.62
N SER A 131 10.75 -12.65 1.62
CA SER A 131 12.11 -12.85 1.09
C SER A 131 13.11 -11.85 1.63
N SER A 132 12.67 -10.85 2.38
CA SER A 132 13.50 -9.96 3.19
C SER A 132 12.68 -9.42 4.37
N ALA A 133 13.27 -8.50 5.16
CA ALA A 133 12.52 -7.75 6.17
C ALA A 133 11.38 -6.90 5.57
N PHE A 134 11.44 -6.65 4.27
CA PHE A 134 10.57 -5.72 3.55
C PHE A 134 9.71 -6.45 2.53
N GLU A 135 10.27 -7.33 1.71
CA GLU A 135 9.52 -8.08 0.70
C GLU A 135 8.55 -9.06 1.37
N SER A 136 7.25 -8.96 1.06
CA SER A 136 6.27 -9.88 1.63
C SER A 136 5.03 -10.11 0.77
N ALA A 137 4.43 -11.28 0.91
CA ALA A 137 3.18 -11.65 0.26
C ALA A 137 2.29 -12.42 1.22
N LEU A 138 1.05 -11.96 1.41
CA LEU A 138 0.06 -12.64 2.22
C LEU A 138 -0.72 -13.65 1.37
N TYR A 139 -0.88 -14.86 1.93
CA TYR A 139 -1.87 -15.84 1.53
C TYR A 139 -2.94 -15.95 2.61
N VAL A 140 -4.20 -15.96 2.20
CA VAL A 140 -5.32 -16.37 3.05
C VAL A 140 -6.10 -17.43 2.28
N VAL A 141 -6.48 -18.52 2.94
CA VAL A 141 -7.10 -19.69 2.29
C VAL A 141 -8.39 -19.32 1.52
N SER A 142 -9.09 -18.28 1.95
CA SER A 142 -10.30 -17.76 1.29
C SER A 142 -10.04 -16.83 0.09
N GLN A 143 -8.79 -16.49 -0.22
CA GLN A 143 -8.45 -15.61 -1.35
C GLN A 143 -8.61 -16.32 -2.70
N PRO A 144 -8.92 -15.56 -3.77
CA PRO A 144 -8.84 -16.06 -5.14
C PRO A 144 -7.42 -16.54 -5.48
N MET A 145 -7.32 -17.71 -6.13
CA MET A 145 -6.01 -18.37 -6.37
C MET A 145 -5.22 -17.78 -7.54
N ALA A 146 -5.80 -16.97 -8.43
CA ALA A 146 -5.08 -16.46 -9.61
C ALA A 146 -3.77 -15.73 -9.29
N LEU A 147 -3.76 -14.95 -8.22
CA LEU A 147 -2.54 -14.28 -7.77
C LEU A 147 -1.47 -15.27 -7.35
N TRP A 148 -1.89 -16.32 -6.65
CA TRP A 148 -0.99 -17.38 -6.26
C TRP A 148 -0.54 -18.22 -7.45
N ASP A 149 -1.40 -18.44 -8.45
CA ASP A 149 -0.98 -19.12 -9.68
C ASP A 149 0.15 -18.37 -10.37
N TYR A 150 -0.01 -17.05 -10.57
CA TYR A 150 1.03 -16.19 -11.13
C TYR A 150 2.31 -16.21 -10.27
N ARG A 151 2.19 -16.08 -8.95
CA ARG A 151 3.34 -16.13 -8.03
C ARG A 151 4.05 -17.49 -8.07
N LEU A 152 3.31 -18.59 -8.09
CA LEU A 152 3.85 -19.95 -8.12
C LEU A 152 4.60 -20.20 -9.43
N GLN A 153 4.05 -19.74 -10.56
CA GLN A 153 4.76 -19.77 -11.84
C GLN A 153 6.07 -18.97 -11.78
N ARG A 154 6.03 -17.76 -11.20
CA ARG A 154 7.22 -16.92 -11.06
C ARG A 154 8.27 -17.57 -10.15
N LEU A 155 7.85 -18.17 -9.04
CA LEU A 155 8.74 -18.90 -8.14
C LEU A 155 9.36 -20.13 -8.81
N ALA A 156 8.59 -20.88 -9.60
CA ALA A 156 9.10 -22.00 -10.39
C ALA A 156 10.09 -21.54 -11.48
N ALA A 157 9.86 -20.39 -12.09
CA ALA A 157 10.74 -19.80 -13.10
C ALA A 157 12.03 -19.18 -12.53
N GLY A 158 12.28 -19.26 -11.22
CA GLY A 158 13.47 -18.71 -10.57
C GLY A 158 13.28 -17.32 -9.94
N GLY A 159 12.12 -16.68 -10.13
CA GLY A 159 11.80 -15.37 -9.55
C GLY A 159 11.55 -15.40 -8.04
N GLY A 160 11.42 -14.21 -7.43
CA GLY A 160 11.13 -14.00 -6.00
C GLY A 160 9.78 -13.34 -5.76
N LEU A 161 9.53 -12.87 -4.53
CA LEU A 161 8.43 -11.95 -4.24
C LEU A 161 8.73 -10.57 -4.85
N PHE A 162 7.71 -9.72 -4.95
CA PHE A 162 7.89 -8.34 -5.31
C PHE A 162 8.33 -7.53 -4.08
N PRO A 163 9.27 -6.58 -4.26
CA PRO A 163 9.66 -5.70 -3.18
C PRO A 163 8.48 -4.81 -2.79
N THR A 164 8.29 -4.66 -1.47
CA THR A 164 7.35 -3.68 -0.96
C THR A 164 7.85 -2.28 -1.29
N VAL A 165 6.91 -1.37 -1.50
CA VAL A 165 7.19 0.05 -1.74
C VAL A 165 7.85 0.63 -0.50
N GLU A 166 9.15 0.85 -0.58
CA GLU A 166 9.93 1.61 0.39
C GLU A 166 10.58 2.84 -0.26
N PRO A 167 10.89 3.89 0.54
CA PRO A 167 11.46 5.15 0.04
C PRO A 167 12.94 5.09 -0.42
N GLU A 168 13.54 3.89 -0.47
CA GLU A 168 14.94 3.59 -0.84
C GLU A 168 15.06 3.19 -2.34
N PRO A 169 16.25 3.29 -2.98
CA PRO A 169 16.38 3.30 -4.45
C PRO A 169 15.78 2.07 -5.16
N GLN A 170 15.84 0.88 -4.56
CA GLN A 170 15.40 -0.38 -5.18
C GLN A 170 13.89 -0.44 -5.47
N GLY A 171 13.05 0.14 -4.60
CA GLY A 171 11.60 0.18 -4.80
C GLY A 171 11.22 1.06 -6.00
N CYS A 172 12.00 2.12 -6.22
CA CYS A 172 11.84 3.02 -7.35
C CYS A 172 12.16 2.32 -8.67
N ASP A 173 13.29 1.60 -8.74
CA ASP A 173 13.72 0.91 -9.95
C ASP A 173 12.68 -0.13 -10.39
N ARG A 174 12.13 -0.89 -9.43
CA ARG A 174 11.11 -1.89 -9.73
C ARG A 174 9.80 -1.25 -10.19
N PHE A 175 9.39 -0.15 -9.58
CA PHE A 175 8.20 0.59 -9.99
C PHE A 175 8.33 1.10 -11.43
N GLU A 176 9.51 1.61 -11.80
CA GLU A 176 9.77 2.08 -13.17
C GLU A 176 9.80 0.95 -14.20
N GLN A 177 10.34 -0.21 -13.84
CA GLN A 177 10.26 -1.41 -14.68
C GLN A 177 8.81 -1.83 -14.93
N LEU A 178 8.00 -1.89 -13.87
CA LEU A 178 6.59 -2.24 -13.97
C LEU A 178 5.82 -1.27 -14.87
N LEU A 179 6.07 0.03 -14.70
CA LEU A 179 5.45 1.04 -15.55
C LEU A 179 5.92 0.95 -17.00
N THR A 180 7.18 0.60 -17.24
CA THR A 180 7.74 0.39 -18.58
C THR A 180 7.08 -0.80 -19.25
N GLN A 181 6.97 -1.95 -18.56
CA GLN A 181 6.27 -3.13 -19.07
C GLN A 181 4.80 -2.84 -19.36
N LEU A 182 4.12 -2.09 -18.47
CA LEU A 182 2.76 -1.66 -18.71
C LEU A 182 2.66 -0.77 -19.95
N SER A 183 3.60 0.16 -20.14
CA SER A 183 3.66 1.04 -21.31
C SER A 183 3.97 0.29 -22.61
N GLU A 184 4.80 -0.75 -22.57
CA GLU A 184 5.09 -1.61 -23.73
C GLU A 184 3.85 -2.41 -24.15
N GLY A 185 3.06 -2.89 -23.17
CA GLY A 185 1.80 -3.58 -23.41
C GLY A 185 0.64 -2.68 -23.85
N VAL A 186 0.80 -1.35 -23.92
CA VAL A 186 -0.23 -0.44 -24.46
C VAL A 186 -0.18 -0.46 -26.00
N ASN A 187 -1.30 -0.86 -26.58
CA ASN A 187 -1.55 -0.91 -28.02
C ASN A 187 -2.59 0.14 -28.44
N GLY A 188 -2.55 0.60 -29.69
CA GLY A 188 -3.49 1.61 -30.22
C GLY A 188 -3.09 3.08 -30.03
N ILE A 189 -1.90 3.34 -29.46
CA ILE A 189 -1.30 4.68 -29.34
C ILE A 189 0.08 4.65 -30.02
N GLU A 190 0.36 5.52 -30.97
CA GLU A 190 1.66 5.55 -31.67
C GLU A 190 2.72 6.37 -30.91
N ASP A 191 2.29 7.46 -30.27
CA ASP A 191 3.17 8.36 -29.53
C ASP A 191 3.64 7.72 -28.21
N ILE A 192 4.96 7.65 -28.04
CA ILE A 192 5.62 7.02 -26.87
C ILE A 192 5.29 7.76 -25.57
N VAL A 193 5.20 9.09 -25.60
CA VAL A 193 4.86 9.92 -24.44
C VAL A 193 3.41 9.67 -24.05
N HIS A 194 2.51 9.57 -25.03
CA HIS A 194 1.10 9.24 -24.79
C HIS A 194 0.93 7.83 -24.23
N LYS A 195 1.69 6.84 -24.73
CA LYS A 195 1.70 5.47 -24.16
C LYS A 195 2.11 5.48 -22.70
N ARG A 196 3.22 6.14 -22.36
CA ARG A 196 3.71 6.26 -20.98
C ARG A 196 2.71 6.96 -20.07
N THR A 197 2.10 8.03 -20.57
CA THR A 197 1.06 8.78 -19.86
C THR A 197 -0.17 7.89 -19.59
N TYR A 198 -0.59 7.10 -20.58
CA TYR A 198 -1.73 6.19 -20.44
C TYR A 198 -1.43 5.02 -19.49
N ALA A 199 -0.21 4.48 -19.53
CA ALA A 199 0.23 3.45 -18.59
C ALA A 199 0.25 3.99 -17.15
N ALA A 200 0.76 5.21 -16.93
CA ALA A 200 0.77 5.84 -15.62
C ALA A 200 -0.65 6.12 -15.10
N LEU A 201 -1.54 6.60 -15.98
CA LEU A 201 -2.96 6.76 -15.67
C LEU A 201 -3.61 5.42 -15.29
N THR A 202 -3.36 4.37 -16.06
CA THR A 202 -3.89 3.02 -15.80
C THR A 202 -3.39 2.50 -14.46
N LEU A 203 -2.09 2.60 -14.17
CA LEU A 203 -1.52 2.16 -12.90
C LEU A 203 -2.14 2.96 -11.74
N ARG A 204 -2.27 4.27 -11.86
CA ARG A 204 -2.94 5.13 -10.87
C ARG A 204 -4.39 4.70 -10.62
N ARG A 205 -5.16 4.41 -11.67
CA ARG A 205 -6.54 3.88 -11.56
C ARG A 205 -6.55 2.53 -10.83
N LEU A 206 -5.69 1.60 -11.22
CA LEU A 206 -5.58 0.28 -10.58
C LEU A 206 -5.18 0.38 -9.11
N MET A 207 -4.27 1.30 -8.75
CA MET A 207 -3.88 1.55 -7.36
C MET A 207 -5.06 2.03 -6.52
N LEU A 208 -5.88 2.97 -7.03
CA LEU A 208 -7.07 3.42 -6.32
C LEU A 208 -8.11 2.30 -6.20
N ILE A 209 -8.33 1.53 -7.28
CA ILE A 209 -9.24 0.37 -7.27
C ILE A 209 -8.78 -0.67 -6.24
N GLN A 210 -7.47 -0.96 -6.17
CA GLN A 210 -6.88 -1.85 -5.18
C GLN A 210 -7.19 -1.39 -3.75
N GLN A 211 -7.28 -0.07 -3.50
CA GLN A 211 -7.57 0.46 -2.16
C GLN A 211 -9.04 0.34 -1.78
N ILE A 212 -9.93 0.70 -2.70
CA ILE A 212 -11.38 0.63 -2.43
C ILE A 212 -11.87 -0.81 -2.36
N GLN A 213 -11.30 -1.74 -3.15
CA GLN A 213 -11.70 -3.15 -3.08
C GLN A 213 -11.42 -3.73 -1.69
N GLN A 214 -10.29 -3.39 -1.04
CA GLN A 214 -9.97 -3.91 0.29
C GLN A 214 -11.00 -3.51 1.36
N LYS A 215 -11.78 -2.45 1.11
CA LYS A 215 -12.91 -2.02 1.95
C LYS A 215 -14.22 -2.76 1.63
N GLY A 216 -14.22 -3.68 0.67
CA GLY A 216 -15.40 -4.39 0.17
C GLY A 216 -16.28 -3.56 -0.76
N TRP A 217 -15.82 -2.41 -1.25
CA TRP A 217 -16.67 -1.47 -2.01
C TRP A 217 -16.96 -1.93 -3.44
N LEU A 218 -16.27 -2.96 -3.94
CA LEU A 218 -16.49 -3.49 -5.29
C LEU A 218 -17.25 -4.82 -5.20
N ALA A 219 -18.58 -4.74 -5.26
CA ALA A 219 -19.49 -5.88 -5.17
C ALA A 219 -19.27 -6.77 -3.93
N GLY A 220 -18.75 -6.22 -2.83
CA GLY A 220 -18.41 -6.98 -1.61
C GLY A 220 -17.11 -7.78 -1.71
N ASP A 221 -16.41 -7.76 -2.85
CA ASP A 221 -15.20 -8.54 -3.08
C ASP A 221 -13.94 -7.74 -2.71
N THR A 222 -13.21 -8.22 -1.70
CA THR A 222 -11.95 -7.62 -1.26
C THR A 222 -10.78 -7.88 -2.20
N TRP A 223 -10.97 -8.77 -3.17
CA TRP A 223 -10.03 -9.19 -4.20
C TRP A 223 -10.57 -8.97 -5.61
N TYR A 224 -11.50 -8.02 -5.78
CA TYR A 224 -12.29 -7.81 -7.00
C TYR A 224 -11.48 -7.88 -8.31
N LEU A 225 -10.42 -7.08 -8.46
CA LEU A 225 -9.61 -7.06 -9.68
C LEU A 225 -9.04 -8.44 -9.99
N GLN A 226 -8.56 -9.14 -8.96
CA GLN A 226 -7.89 -10.41 -9.10
C GLN A 226 -8.86 -11.57 -9.28
N SER A 227 -10.01 -11.55 -8.62
CA SER A 227 -11.12 -12.47 -8.86
C SER A 227 -11.58 -12.39 -10.32
N ARG A 228 -11.80 -11.18 -10.82
CA ARG A 228 -12.22 -10.95 -12.21
C ARG A 228 -11.13 -11.39 -13.18
N PHE A 229 -9.87 -10.98 -12.98
CA PHE A 229 -8.76 -11.38 -13.84
C PHE A 229 -8.62 -12.91 -13.91
N SER A 230 -8.74 -13.60 -12.77
CA SER A 230 -8.74 -15.07 -12.71
C SER A 230 -9.80 -15.70 -13.61
N ALA A 231 -11.02 -15.17 -13.58
CA ALA A 231 -12.13 -15.70 -14.37
C ALA A 231 -11.89 -15.56 -15.87
N PHE A 232 -11.27 -14.46 -16.32
CA PHE A 232 -10.89 -14.28 -17.73
C PHE A 232 -9.81 -15.28 -18.16
N ILE A 233 -8.74 -15.43 -17.35
CA ILE A 233 -7.67 -16.40 -17.64
C ILE A 233 -8.20 -17.83 -17.68
N GLN A 234 -9.09 -18.22 -16.76
CA GLN A 234 -9.70 -19.55 -16.74
C GLN A 234 -10.56 -19.85 -17.97
N ARG A 235 -11.16 -18.82 -18.59
CA ARG A 235 -11.93 -18.94 -19.84
C ARG A 235 -11.05 -18.90 -21.09
N GLY A 236 -9.75 -18.62 -20.95
CA GLY A 236 -8.84 -18.42 -22.07
C GLY A 236 -9.04 -17.08 -22.79
N GLU A 237 -9.74 -16.13 -22.17
CA GLU A 237 -9.99 -14.81 -22.72
C GLU A 237 -8.82 -13.87 -22.40
N ARG A 238 -8.25 -13.22 -23.42
CA ARG A 238 -7.13 -12.27 -23.30
C ARG A 238 -7.55 -10.82 -23.53
N VAL A 239 -8.69 -10.44 -22.95
CA VAL A 239 -9.39 -9.16 -23.19
C VAL A 239 -9.81 -8.47 -21.90
N PHE A 240 -9.05 -8.66 -20.82
CA PHE A 240 -9.41 -8.15 -19.49
C PHE A 240 -9.57 -6.61 -19.48
N PHE A 241 -8.71 -5.90 -20.21
CA PHE A 241 -8.78 -4.45 -20.30
C PHE A 241 -10.13 -3.96 -20.88
N LYS A 242 -10.51 -4.45 -22.07
CA LYS A 242 -11.74 -4.00 -22.75
C LYS A 242 -13.01 -4.52 -22.08
N SER A 243 -12.97 -5.75 -21.57
CA SER A 243 -14.18 -6.44 -21.08
C SER A 243 -14.43 -6.25 -19.58
N CYS A 244 -13.43 -5.82 -18.81
CA CYS A 244 -13.55 -5.60 -17.36
C CYS A 244 -13.14 -4.18 -16.94
N LEU A 245 -11.92 -3.74 -17.28
CA LEU A 245 -11.40 -2.46 -16.78
C LEU A 245 -12.13 -1.25 -17.37
N GLN A 246 -12.37 -1.20 -18.68
CA GLN A 246 -13.10 -0.10 -19.32
C GLN A 246 -14.54 0.04 -18.79
N PRO A 247 -15.37 -1.03 -18.72
CA PRO A 247 -16.70 -0.97 -18.10
C PRO A 247 -16.65 -0.60 -16.61
N LEU A 248 -15.62 -1.04 -15.88
CA LEU A 248 -15.41 -0.65 -14.49
C LEU A 248 -15.13 0.84 -14.37
N TYR A 249 -14.24 1.41 -15.20
CA TYR A 249 -13.95 2.85 -15.20
C TYR A 249 -15.23 3.66 -15.46
N GLN A 250 -16.02 3.29 -16.46
CA GLN A 250 -17.31 3.92 -16.74
C GLN A 250 -18.28 3.81 -15.56
N SER A 251 -18.29 2.68 -14.85
CA SER A 251 -19.15 2.50 -13.68
C SER A 251 -18.71 3.38 -12.50
N LEU A 252 -17.40 3.58 -12.34
CA LEU A 252 -16.82 4.43 -11.30
C LEU A 252 -16.92 5.94 -11.64
N SER A 253 -17.08 6.29 -12.93
CA SER A 253 -17.23 7.68 -13.40
C SER A 253 -18.69 8.16 -13.45
N LEU A 254 -19.67 7.28 -13.23
CA LEU A 254 -21.10 7.62 -13.31
C LEU A 254 -21.80 7.45 -11.95
N PRO A 255 -22.65 8.42 -11.54
CA PRO A 255 -23.57 8.24 -10.43
C PRO A 255 -24.45 7.01 -10.62
N GLU A 256 -24.87 6.38 -9.52
CA GLU A 256 -25.66 5.14 -9.58
C GLU A 256 -26.97 5.30 -10.39
N ILE A 257 -27.61 6.47 -10.29
CA ILE A 257 -28.85 6.81 -10.99
C ILE A 257 -28.65 6.94 -12.51
N GLU A 258 -27.47 7.37 -12.94
CA GLU A 258 -27.13 7.60 -14.35
C GLU A 258 -26.50 6.36 -15.01
N ARG A 259 -26.16 5.34 -14.22
CA ARG A 259 -25.41 4.17 -14.67
C ARG A 259 -26.30 3.23 -15.52
N PRO A 260 -25.88 2.87 -16.74
CA PRO A 260 -26.56 1.85 -17.54
C PRO A 260 -26.72 0.52 -16.80
N ILE A 261 -27.90 -0.11 -16.93
CA ILE A 261 -28.22 -1.42 -16.30
C ILE A 261 -27.22 -2.50 -16.74
N ALA A 262 -26.80 -2.50 -18.01
CA ALA A 262 -25.84 -3.46 -18.55
C ALA A 262 -24.49 -3.44 -17.81
N LEU A 263 -24.04 -2.26 -17.35
CA LEU A 263 -22.81 -2.13 -16.56
C LEU A 263 -23.00 -2.74 -15.17
N GLN A 264 -24.15 -2.51 -14.53
CA GLN A 264 -24.46 -3.09 -13.22
C GLN A 264 -24.48 -4.63 -13.28
N THR A 265 -25.04 -5.22 -14.33
CA THR A 265 -25.03 -6.69 -14.51
C THR A 265 -23.61 -7.23 -14.71
N THR A 266 -22.76 -6.50 -15.42
CA THR A 266 -21.39 -6.96 -15.74
C THR A 266 -20.43 -6.80 -14.57
N ILE A 267 -20.42 -5.62 -13.95
CA ILE A 267 -19.45 -5.19 -12.93
C ILE A 267 -19.95 -5.43 -11.51
N GLY A 268 -21.26 -5.28 -11.28
CA GLY A 268 -21.87 -5.33 -9.95
C GLY A 268 -21.96 -3.95 -9.29
N LYS A 269 -22.27 -3.95 -7.99
CA LYS A 269 -22.41 -2.71 -7.20
C LYS A 269 -21.05 -2.09 -6.93
N VAL A 270 -20.83 -0.86 -7.40
CA VAL A 270 -19.59 -0.10 -7.21
C VAL A 270 -19.91 1.37 -6.89
N PRO A 271 -19.05 2.07 -6.11
CA PRO A 271 -19.25 3.48 -5.77
C PRO A 271 -19.05 4.40 -6.98
N PHE A 272 -19.50 5.64 -6.84
CA PHE A 272 -19.13 6.72 -7.75
C PHE A 272 -17.88 7.43 -7.21
N LEU A 273 -16.83 7.53 -8.03
CA LEU A 273 -15.55 8.14 -7.68
C LEU A 273 -15.16 9.30 -8.62
N GLY A 274 -15.86 9.48 -9.73
CA GLY A 274 -15.73 10.64 -10.61
C GLY A 274 -14.37 10.76 -11.31
N SER A 275 -13.80 11.98 -11.28
CA SER A 275 -12.84 12.54 -12.25
C SER A 275 -11.62 11.70 -12.63
N LEU A 276 -11.13 10.80 -11.78
CA LEU A 276 -10.02 9.91 -12.14
C LEU A 276 -10.44 8.86 -13.18
N PHE A 277 -11.71 8.50 -13.21
CA PHE A 277 -12.27 7.46 -14.08
C PHE A 277 -13.06 8.02 -15.25
N ASP A 278 -13.28 9.34 -15.30
CA ASP A 278 -13.85 10.01 -16.46
C ASP A 278 -13.04 9.71 -17.73
N THR A 279 -13.69 9.84 -18.89
CA THR A 279 -13.04 9.64 -20.18
C THR A 279 -11.86 10.57 -20.32
N HIS A 280 -10.66 9.99 -20.33
CA HIS A 280 -9.43 10.74 -20.46
C HIS A 280 -9.28 11.21 -21.91
N TRP A 281 -8.62 12.35 -22.13
CA TRP A 281 -8.45 12.90 -23.48
C TRP A 281 -7.74 11.92 -24.44
N LEU A 282 -6.82 11.08 -23.92
CA LEU A 282 -6.20 9.99 -24.69
C LEU A 282 -7.22 8.96 -25.16
N GLU A 283 -8.19 8.60 -24.33
CA GLU A 283 -9.25 7.65 -24.66
C GLU A 283 -10.21 8.23 -25.71
N ALA A 284 -10.37 9.55 -25.73
CA ALA A 284 -11.11 10.26 -26.79
C ALA A 284 -10.29 10.39 -28.09
N ALA A 285 -8.98 10.57 -27.99
CA ALA A 285 -8.08 10.75 -29.14
C ALA A 285 -7.73 9.44 -29.86
N TYR A 286 -7.67 8.33 -29.12
CA TYR A 286 -7.30 7.01 -29.65
C TYR A 286 -8.43 6.00 -29.39
N ALA A 287 -9.13 5.59 -30.46
CA ALA A 287 -10.31 4.73 -30.34
C ALA A 287 -9.98 3.25 -30.02
N ASP A 288 -8.80 2.78 -30.46
CA ASP A 288 -8.42 1.36 -30.40
C ASP A 288 -7.46 1.03 -29.25
N ILE A 289 -7.43 1.85 -28.19
CA ILE A 289 -6.57 1.59 -27.03
C ILE A 289 -6.86 0.20 -26.47
N SER A 290 -5.80 -0.57 -26.23
CA SER A 290 -5.86 -1.83 -25.51
C SER A 290 -4.58 -2.03 -24.70
N ILE A 291 -4.67 -2.86 -23.66
CA ILE A 291 -3.53 -3.23 -22.83
C ILE A 291 -3.45 -4.75 -22.80
N GLU A 292 -2.25 -5.27 -23.04
CA GLU A 292 -1.99 -6.71 -22.98
C GLU A 292 -2.20 -7.28 -21.58
N ASP A 293 -2.88 -8.42 -21.50
CA ASP A 293 -3.18 -9.08 -20.22
C ASP A 293 -1.92 -9.52 -19.47
N THR A 294 -0.82 -9.83 -20.16
CA THR A 294 0.48 -10.14 -19.57
C THR A 294 1.05 -8.95 -18.78
N ALA A 295 0.93 -7.74 -19.32
CA ALA A 295 1.36 -6.51 -18.65
C ALA A 295 0.46 -6.19 -17.44
N LEU A 296 -0.85 -6.46 -17.56
CA LEU A 296 -1.80 -6.30 -16.44
C LEU A 296 -1.57 -7.34 -15.35
N GLU A 297 -1.23 -8.58 -15.69
CA GLU A 297 -0.96 -9.65 -14.74
C GLU A 297 0.18 -9.29 -13.78
N GLU A 298 1.28 -8.76 -14.30
CA GLU A 298 2.42 -8.31 -13.50
C GLU A 298 2.06 -7.13 -12.59
N GLY A 299 1.31 -6.16 -13.12
CA GLY A 299 0.80 -5.02 -12.36
C GLY A 299 -0.13 -5.42 -11.21
N LEU A 300 -1.10 -6.30 -11.48
CA LEU A 300 -2.03 -6.84 -10.49
C LEU A 300 -1.32 -7.71 -9.45
N GLY A 301 -0.34 -8.51 -9.88
CA GLY A 301 0.53 -9.28 -9.01
C GLY A 301 1.28 -8.39 -8.03
N TRP A 302 1.90 -7.31 -8.52
CA TRP A 302 2.61 -6.34 -7.68
C TRP A 302 1.67 -5.65 -6.70
N LEU A 303 0.53 -5.12 -7.15
CA LEU A 303 -0.47 -4.44 -6.31
C LEU A 303 -0.97 -5.32 -5.16
N SER A 304 -1.15 -6.62 -5.43
CA SER A 304 -1.62 -7.56 -4.41
C SER A 304 -0.61 -7.80 -3.27
N GLU A 305 0.69 -7.71 -3.57
CA GLU A 305 1.76 -7.86 -2.58
C GLU A 305 1.91 -6.55 -1.79
N GLN A 306 1.72 -5.40 -2.44
CA GLN A 306 1.69 -4.11 -1.74
C GLN A 306 0.53 -4.00 -0.74
N ALA A 307 -0.61 -4.63 -1.02
CA ALA A 307 -1.73 -4.68 -0.07
C ALA A 307 -1.42 -5.49 1.21
N SER A 308 -0.38 -6.33 1.19
CA SER A 308 0.10 -7.06 2.38
C SER A 308 1.01 -6.20 3.26
N ALA A 309 1.44 -5.04 2.76
CA ALA A 309 2.27 -4.10 3.49
C ALA A 309 1.41 -3.01 4.16
N ASP A 310 1.74 -2.68 5.40
CA ASP A 310 1.06 -1.64 6.19
C ASP A 310 1.17 -0.21 5.60
N GLY A 311 1.97 -0.05 4.53
CA GLY A 311 2.36 1.25 3.96
C GLY A 311 1.58 1.71 2.71
N PHE A 312 0.73 0.87 2.11
CA PHE A 312 -0.01 1.29 0.91
C PHE A 312 -1.18 2.19 1.30
N ASN A 313 -0.96 3.50 1.22
CA ASN A 313 -1.90 4.55 1.60
C ASN A 313 -3.00 4.77 0.53
N PRO A 314 -4.29 4.89 0.92
CA PRO A 314 -5.42 5.25 0.04
C PRO A 314 -5.22 6.50 -0.82
N TRP A 315 -4.47 7.48 -0.31
CA TRP A 315 -4.27 8.78 -0.94
C TRP A 315 -3.10 8.81 -1.93
N MET A 316 -2.47 7.65 -2.14
CA MET A 316 -1.28 7.49 -2.97
C MET A 316 -0.13 8.46 -2.65
N GLY A 317 -0.09 9.09 -1.47
CA GLY A 317 0.95 10.06 -1.11
C GLY A 317 2.32 9.42 -0.85
N GLY A 318 3.37 10.23 -0.89
CA GLY A 318 4.74 9.80 -0.64
C GLY A 318 5.44 9.25 -1.89
N ALA A 319 6.15 8.13 -1.72
CA ALA A 319 7.05 7.61 -2.75
C ALA A 319 6.33 7.26 -4.07
N LEU A 320 5.16 6.63 -3.99
CA LEU A 320 4.39 6.22 -5.18
C LEU A 320 3.85 7.39 -5.98
N ALA A 321 3.26 8.38 -5.29
CA ALA A 321 2.83 9.65 -5.86
C ALA A 321 3.96 10.30 -6.65
N TYR A 322 5.13 10.36 -6.00
CA TYR A 322 6.32 10.97 -6.54
C TYR A 322 6.85 10.20 -7.76
N TRP A 323 6.91 8.87 -7.71
CA TRP A 323 7.36 8.05 -8.83
C TRP A 323 6.41 8.13 -10.03
N LEU A 324 5.09 8.14 -9.81
CA LEU A 324 4.09 8.39 -10.85
C LEU A 324 4.23 9.79 -11.47
N ALA A 325 4.44 10.82 -10.65
CA ALA A 325 4.61 12.18 -11.15
C ALA A 325 5.91 12.32 -11.96
N ARG A 326 7.00 11.69 -11.49
CA ARG A 326 8.30 11.68 -12.17
C ARG A 326 8.24 10.99 -13.53
N SER A 327 7.50 9.89 -13.63
CA SER A 327 7.42 9.11 -14.87
C SER A 327 6.66 9.79 -16.00
N VAL A 328 5.74 10.70 -15.67
CA VAL A 328 4.95 11.48 -16.65
C VAL A 328 5.56 12.85 -16.94
N GLY A 329 6.04 13.55 -15.90
CA GLY A 329 6.42 14.98 -15.98
C GLY A 329 7.90 15.28 -16.25
N GLY A 330 8.77 14.27 -16.34
CA GLY A 330 10.22 14.50 -16.41
C GLY A 330 10.80 15.12 -15.13
N THR A 331 12.11 15.34 -15.12
CA THR A 331 13.02 15.66 -13.99
C THR A 331 12.67 16.84 -13.06
N GLY A 332 11.51 17.49 -13.22
CA GLY A 332 11.03 18.58 -12.36
C GLY A 332 10.28 18.14 -11.10
N ALA A 333 9.91 16.86 -10.97
CA ALA A 333 9.33 16.35 -9.73
C ALA A 333 10.39 16.38 -8.62
N ARG A 334 10.23 17.30 -7.66
CA ARG A 334 11.10 17.38 -6.48
C ARG A 334 10.45 16.59 -5.36
N LYS A 335 11.18 15.67 -4.72
CA LYS A 335 10.73 14.99 -3.50
C LYS A 335 10.61 16.07 -2.41
N VAL A 336 9.40 16.58 -2.18
CA VAL A 336 9.18 17.75 -1.31
C VAL A 336 8.25 17.41 -0.17
N SER A 337 8.71 17.81 1.02
CA SER A 337 8.02 17.84 2.31
C SER A 337 7.88 16.49 3.02
N SER A 338 8.75 16.27 4.01
CA SER A 338 8.47 15.34 5.12
C SER A 338 7.12 15.71 5.75
N ARG A 339 6.34 14.72 6.20
CA ARG A 339 5.10 14.93 6.97
C ARG A 339 5.28 16.00 8.05
N ALA A 340 6.42 16.01 8.74
CA ALA A 340 6.76 16.99 9.77
C ALA A 340 6.84 18.45 9.26
N VAL A 341 7.12 18.68 7.98
CA VAL A 341 7.06 20.03 7.38
C VAL A 341 5.62 20.44 7.13
N GLY A 342 4.80 19.55 6.58
CA GLY A 342 3.35 19.77 6.43
C GLY A 342 2.68 20.08 7.77
N ASP A 343 2.95 19.26 8.79
CA ASP A 343 2.39 19.46 10.13
C ASP A 343 2.77 20.85 10.68
N ARG A 344 4.05 21.24 10.56
CA ARG A 344 4.51 22.56 11.04
C ARG A 344 3.87 23.73 10.30
N ILE A 345 3.71 23.63 8.98
CA ILE A 345 3.08 24.70 8.19
C ILE A 345 1.60 24.84 8.57
N LEU A 346 0.87 23.72 8.64
CA LEU A 346 -0.53 23.76 9.01
C LEU A 346 -0.73 24.26 10.45
N ASP A 347 0.09 23.77 11.39
CA ASP A 347 0.04 24.21 12.79
C ASP A 347 0.28 25.72 12.89
N ALA A 348 1.27 26.26 12.15
CA ALA A 348 1.54 27.69 12.12
C ALA A 348 0.37 28.51 11.53
N LEU A 349 -0.28 28.02 10.47
CA LEU A 349 -1.45 28.68 9.88
C LEU A 349 -2.62 28.73 10.86
N ILE A 350 -2.90 27.62 11.56
CA ILE A 350 -3.96 27.56 12.58
C ILE A 350 -3.62 28.48 13.76
N GLN A 351 -2.38 28.45 14.25
CA GLN A 351 -1.91 29.33 15.33
C GLN A 351 -2.03 30.81 14.97
N GLN A 352 -1.63 31.20 13.75
CA GLN A 352 -1.75 32.57 13.28
C GLN A 352 -3.21 33.05 13.27
N ARG A 353 -4.15 32.22 12.83
CA ARG A 353 -5.60 32.54 12.87
C ARG A 353 -6.13 32.62 14.30
N LEU A 354 -5.63 31.76 15.19
CA LEU A 354 -5.95 31.81 16.62
C LEU A 354 -5.51 33.14 17.24
N GLU A 355 -4.34 33.65 16.87
CA GLU A 355 -3.73 34.85 17.44
C GLU A 355 -4.27 36.15 16.82
N GLN A 356 -4.44 36.24 15.50
CA GLN A 356 -4.99 37.42 14.82
C GLN A 356 -6.37 37.84 15.35
N THR A 357 -7.18 36.88 15.79
CA THR A 357 -8.50 37.15 16.37
C THR A 357 -8.41 37.61 17.83
N LEU A 358 -7.42 37.13 18.57
CA LEU A 358 -7.15 37.61 19.94
C LEU A 358 -6.67 39.06 19.90
N SER A 359 -5.75 39.40 19.00
CA SER A 359 -5.21 40.77 18.85
C SER A 359 -6.30 41.78 18.46
N SER A 360 -7.20 41.42 17.53
CA SER A 360 -8.32 42.29 17.13
C SER A 360 -9.41 42.41 18.20
N SER A 361 -9.58 41.40 19.05
CA SER A 361 -10.46 41.48 20.22
C SER A 361 -9.84 42.31 21.35
N LEU A 362 -8.52 42.19 21.59
CA LEU A 362 -7.78 42.95 22.61
C LEU A 362 -7.66 44.43 22.26
N GLN A 363 -7.49 44.78 20.98
CA GLN A 363 -7.49 46.17 20.51
C GLN A 363 -8.84 46.88 20.71
N LYS A 364 -9.96 46.15 20.79
CA LYS A 364 -11.27 46.73 21.11
C LYS A 364 -11.51 46.94 22.60
N SER A 365 -10.69 46.35 23.48
CA SER A 365 -10.99 46.28 24.91
C SER A 365 -9.91 46.79 25.86
N SER A 366 -8.76 47.31 25.41
CA SER A 366 -7.75 47.81 26.35
C SER A 366 -6.87 48.94 25.84
N SER A 367 -7.19 50.16 26.27
CA SER A 367 -6.24 51.20 26.67
C SER A 367 -5.62 50.94 28.06
N GLN A 368 -5.73 49.72 28.58
CA GLN A 368 -5.16 49.27 29.86
C GLN A 368 -4.90 47.77 29.75
N VAL A 369 -3.71 47.35 29.32
CA VAL A 369 -2.91 46.21 29.84
C VAL A 369 -1.56 46.28 29.10
N GLU A 370 -0.80 47.34 29.32
CA GLU A 370 0.65 47.20 29.42
C GLU A 370 0.91 46.83 30.89
N LEU A 371 1.86 45.92 31.15
CA LEU A 371 2.21 45.34 32.46
C LEU A 371 1.55 43.98 32.74
N LEU A 372 2.20 42.93 32.25
CA LEU A 372 2.40 41.59 32.84
C LEU A 372 3.18 40.79 31.77
N ALA A 373 4.51 40.93 31.72
CA ALA A 373 5.47 40.02 32.34
C ALA A 373 5.69 38.69 31.57
N ASP A 374 6.86 38.61 30.93
CA ASP A 374 7.84 37.51 30.96
C ASP A 374 7.48 36.05 30.61
N ASN A 375 8.31 35.49 29.72
CA ASN A 375 8.85 34.13 29.76
C ASN A 375 7.91 32.91 29.68
N SER A 376 6.85 32.93 28.88
CA SER A 376 6.22 31.67 28.44
C SER A 376 6.80 31.25 27.09
N LYS A 377 7.46 30.07 27.02
CA LYS A 377 7.66 29.37 25.73
C LYS A 377 6.34 29.44 24.95
N ALA A 378 6.38 29.92 23.70
CA ALA A 378 5.17 29.99 22.88
C ALA A 378 4.50 28.61 22.87
N GLN A 379 3.26 28.53 23.40
CA GLN A 379 2.53 27.28 23.48
C GLN A 379 2.31 26.73 22.07
N THR A 380 2.68 25.47 21.86
CA THR A 380 2.46 24.81 20.57
C THR A 380 0.97 24.54 20.36
N LEU A 381 0.57 24.26 19.10
CA LEU A 381 -0.82 23.92 18.82
C LEU A 381 -1.23 22.67 19.58
N ASN A 382 -0.34 21.68 19.71
CA ASN A 382 -0.56 20.48 20.51
C ASN A 382 -0.83 20.81 21.98
N ASP A 383 -0.07 21.74 22.58
CA ASP A 383 -0.31 22.14 23.98
C ASP A 383 -1.69 22.79 24.17
N ARG A 384 -2.11 23.60 23.19
CA ARG A 384 -3.45 24.24 23.18
C ARG A 384 -4.56 23.22 22.93
N LEU A 385 -4.35 22.24 22.06
CA LEU A 385 -5.32 21.17 21.78
C LEU A 385 -5.46 20.21 22.97
N PHE A 386 -4.36 19.88 23.64
CA PHE A 386 -4.36 19.01 24.82
C PHE A 386 -5.11 19.66 25.99
N ASN A 387 -4.92 20.97 26.18
CA ASN A 387 -5.62 21.75 27.21
C ASN A 387 -6.85 22.49 26.67
N ALA A 388 -7.46 21.98 25.60
CA ALA A 388 -8.55 22.70 24.94
C ALA A 388 -9.77 22.86 25.86
N ASP A 389 -10.33 24.06 25.88
CA ASP A 389 -11.60 24.35 26.53
C ASP A 389 -12.74 24.44 25.48
N ALA A 390 -13.98 24.51 25.96
CA ALA A 390 -15.15 24.59 25.08
C ALA A 390 -15.12 25.83 24.17
N ARG A 391 -14.42 26.90 24.57
CA ARG A 391 -14.28 28.13 23.78
C ARG A 391 -13.31 27.93 22.60
N LEU A 392 -12.14 27.33 22.86
CA LEU A 392 -11.16 27.01 21.83
C LEU A 392 -11.72 26.01 20.82
N CYS A 393 -12.38 24.95 21.31
CA CYS A 393 -13.00 23.95 20.44
C CYS A 393 -14.06 24.57 19.52
N ARG A 394 -14.95 25.44 20.04
CA ARG A 394 -15.94 26.15 19.21
C ARG A 394 -15.29 27.00 18.14
N ARG A 395 -14.27 27.80 18.49
CA ARG A 395 -13.52 28.62 17.51
C ARG A 395 -12.89 27.79 16.41
N LEU A 396 -12.21 26.70 16.77
CA LEU A 396 -11.55 25.84 15.80
C LEU A 396 -12.58 25.25 14.81
N ILE A 397 -13.67 24.71 15.33
CA ILE A 397 -14.65 23.97 14.55
C ILE A 397 -15.59 24.87 13.74
N GLN A 398 -15.97 26.03 14.26
CA GLN A 398 -17.00 26.88 13.64
C GLN A 398 -16.41 28.02 12.82
N GLU A 399 -15.19 28.47 13.14
CA GLU A 399 -14.60 29.65 12.51
C GLU A 399 -13.35 29.31 11.71
N ILE A 400 -12.36 28.67 12.34
CA ILE A 400 -11.01 28.56 11.78
C ILE A 400 -10.92 27.45 10.73
N LEU A 401 -11.24 26.21 11.11
CA LEU A 401 -11.11 25.05 10.22
C LEU A 401 -12.05 25.17 8.99
N PRO A 402 -13.33 25.59 9.11
CA PRO A 402 -14.20 25.75 7.94
C PRO A 402 -13.77 26.86 6.98
N ALA A 403 -13.11 27.90 7.48
CA ALA A 403 -12.61 29.02 6.66
C ALA A 403 -11.19 28.78 6.13
N LEU A 404 -10.52 27.70 6.56
CA LEU A 404 -9.18 27.39 6.11
C LEU A 404 -9.20 27.07 4.61
N ARG A 405 -8.41 27.82 3.84
CA ARG A 405 -8.20 27.60 2.41
C ARG A 405 -6.70 27.58 2.16
N VAL A 406 -6.24 26.53 1.51
CA VAL A 406 -4.83 26.33 1.16
C VAL A 406 -4.76 26.14 -0.35
N LEU A 407 -3.87 26.88 -0.99
CA LEU A 407 -3.54 26.71 -2.40
C LEU A 407 -2.04 26.41 -2.52
N ASP A 408 -1.71 25.27 -3.12
CA ASP A 408 -0.34 24.91 -3.47
C ASP A 408 -0.17 24.98 -4.99
N PRO A 409 0.40 26.08 -5.53
CA PRO A 409 0.55 26.27 -6.97
C PRO A 409 1.59 25.34 -7.61
N ALA A 410 2.41 24.65 -6.81
CA ALA A 410 3.44 23.72 -7.27
C ALA A 410 3.30 22.36 -6.57
N CYS A 411 2.05 21.89 -6.42
CA CYS A 411 1.72 20.74 -5.59
C CYS A 411 2.38 19.43 -6.02
N GLY A 412 2.81 19.29 -7.28
CA GLY A 412 3.47 18.08 -7.78
C GLY A 412 2.60 16.84 -7.55
N SER A 413 3.09 15.91 -6.73
CA SER A 413 2.37 14.71 -6.26
C SER A 413 1.19 15.00 -5.31
N GLY A 414 1.11 16.20 -4.76
CA GLY A 414 0.16 16.58 -3.72
C GLY A 414 0.59 16.22 -2.29
N ASP A 415 1.87 15.86 -2.07
CA ASP A 415 2.37 15.38 -0.77
C ASP A 415 2.12 16.35 0.38
N LEU A 416 2.21 17.67 0.12
CA LEU A 416 1.90 18.69 1.11
C LEU A 416 0.41 18.68 1.50
N LEU A 417 -0.48 18.54 0.52
CA LEU A 417 -1.93 18.48 0.76
C LEU A 417 -2.32 17.20 1.49
N VAL A 418 -1.68 16.08 1.17
CA VAL A 418 -1.86 14.81 1.91
C VAL A 418 -1.40 14.97 3.35
N ALA A 419 -0.26 15.62 3.60
CA ALA A 419 0.21 15.90 4.96
C ALA A 419 -0.78 16.80 5.71
N PHE A 420 -1.31 17.85 5.07
CA PHE A 420 -2.35 18.69 5.67
C PHE A 420 -3.61 17.90 6.00
N HIS A 421 -4.10 17.04 5.09
CA HIS A 421 -5.26 16.20 5.35
C HIS A 421 -5.03 15.25 6.54
N GLN A 422 -3.87 14.60 6.61
CA GLN A 422 -3.50 13.72 7.74
C GLN A 422 -3.48 14.48 9.06
N ARG A 423 -2.85 15.66 9.08
CA ARG A 423 -2.77 16.50 10.26
C ARG A 423 -4.13 17.06 10.68
N LEU A 424 -4.96 17.48 9.72
CA LEU A 424 -6.36 17.87 10.00
C LEU A 424 -7.14 16.72 10.60
N THR A 425 -6.97 15.49 10.11
CA THR A 425 -7.64 14.30 10.65
C THR A 425 -7.25 14.05 12.11
N GLU A 426 -5.98 14.23 12.48
CA GLU A 426 -5.51 14.16 13.87
C GLU A 426 -6.17 15.24 14.74
N ILE A 427 -6.15 16.49 14.27
CA ILE A 427 -6.77 17.61 14.98
C ILE A 427 -8.26 17.35 15.19
N PHE A 428 -8.98 16.91 14.15
CA PHE A 428 -10.38 16.54 14.24
C PHE A 428 -10.62 15.38 15.20
N SER A 429 -9.73 14.38 15.23
CA SER A 429 -9.85 13.25 16.15
C SER A 429 -9.71 13.70 17.62
N ILE A 430 -8.75 14.57 17.91
CA ILE A 430 -8.54 15.15 19.25
C ILE A 430 -9.77 15.98 19.66
N LEU A 431 -10.23 16.88 18.78
CA LEU A 431 -11.40 17.73 19.04
C LEU A 431 -12.66 16.90 19.25
N THR A 432 -12.89 15.88 18.41
CA THR A 432 -14.03 14.98 18.55
C THR A 432 -13.99 14.25 19.88
N GLY A 433 -12.82 13.74 20.29
CA GLY A 433 -12.60 13.11 21.59
C GLY A 433 -12.97 14.02 22.76
N TYR A 434 -12.53 15.28 22.72
CA TYR A 434 -12.90 16.29 23.71
C TYR A 434 -14.42 16.54 23.75
N ILE A 435 -15.06 16.71 22.58
CA ILE A 435 -16.50 16.96 22.49
C ILE A 435 -17.31 15.81 23.10
N GLN A 436 -16.82 14.57 23.07
CA GLN A 436 -17.53 13.44 23.70
C GLN A 436 -17.61 13.58 25.23
N GLN A 437 -16.64 14.24 25.84
CA GLN A 437 -16.53 14.35 27.30
C GLN A 437 -17.16 15.65 27.83
N THR A 438 -17.34 16.66 26.98
CA THR A 438 -17.80 17.98 27.40
C THR A 438 -19.33 18.07 27.50
N GLN A 439 -19.82 18.97 28.37
CA GLN A 439 -21.26 19.23 28.56
C GLN A 439 -21.78 20.41 27.72
N ASP A 440 -20.92 21.07 26.94
CA ASP A 440 -21.29 22.21 26.09
C ASP A 440 -22.34 21.82 25.03
N ALA A 441 -23.48 22.52 25.04
CA ALA A 441 -24.62 22.21 24.19
C ALA A 441 -24.34 22.46 22.70
N GLN A 442 -23.57 23.51 22.36
CA GLN A 442 -23.29 23.84 20.96
C GLN A 442 -22.37 22.82 20.32
N LEU A 443 -21.37 22.35 21.06
CA LEU A 443 -20.47 21.30 20.58
C LEU A 443 -21.19 19.95 20.41
N LYS A 444 -22.17 19.65 21.27
CA LYS A 444 -23.03 18.46 21.11
C LYS A 444 -23.92 18.55 19.86
N ILE A 445 -24.53 19.71 19.60
CA ILE A 445 -25.34 19.94 18.39
C ILE A 445 -24.49 19.80 17.12
N TRP A 446 -23.28 20.37 17.13
CA TRP A 446 -22.37 20.22 16.00
C TRP A 446 -22.00 18.75 15.75
N ARG A 447 -21.72 18.00 16.83
CA ARG A 447 -21.43 16.56 16.73
C ARG A 447 -22.62 15.75 16.22
N SER A 448 -23.84 16.02 16.70
CA SER A 448 -25.03 15.30 16.19
C SER A 448 -25.21 15.56 14.69
N GLY A 449 -24.96 16.78 14.24
CA GLY A 449 -24.95 17.11 12.80
C GLY A 449 -23.92 16.34 11.97
N LEU A 450 -22.82 15.84 12.56
CA LEU A 450 -21.87 14.95 11.87
C LEU A 450 -22.34 13.49 11.83
N VAL A 451 -23.06 13.03 12.86
CA VAL A 451 -23.53 11.64 12.99
C VAL A 451 -24.81 11.41 12.19
N ASP A 452 -25.65 12.42 12.03
CA ASP A 452 -26.91 12.36 11.28
C ASP A 452 -26.73 12.55 9.76
N MET A 453 -25.49 12.72 9.28
CA MET A 453 -25.19 12.68 7.84
C MET A 453 -25.32 11.21 7.38
N PRO A 454 -26.26 10.87 6.50
CA PRO A 454 -26.36 9.52 5.97
C PRO A 454 -25.02 9.14 5.32
N GLU A 455 -24.56 7.91 5.52
CA GLU A 455 -23.24 7.43 5.05
C GLU A 455 -23.00 7.72 3.55
N ASP A 456 -24.07 7.85 2.76
CA ASP A 456 -24.06 8.20 1.33
C ASP A 456 -23.55 9.62 1.01
N LEU A 457 -23.60 10.58 1.94
CA LEU A 457 -23.10 11.96 1.74
C LEU A 457 -21.71 12.23 2.34
N SER A 458 -21.18 11.29 3.12
CA SER A 458 -19.86 11.41 3.76
C SER A 458 -18.69 11.42 2.77
N LEU A 459 -18.93 11.04 1.51
CA LEU A 459 -17.90 10.90 0.47
C LEU A 459 -17.78 12.12 -0.46
N ILE A 460 -18.65 13.12 -0.38
CA ILE A 460 -18.70 14.22 -1.36
C ILE A 460 -18.04 15.52 -0.86
N HIS A 461 -17.77 15.66 0.44
CA HIS A 461 -17.13 16.86 0.99
C HIS A 461 -16.09 16.55 2.08
N ILE A 462 -14.96 15.95 1.70
CA ILE A 462 -13.67 16.10 2.40
C ILE A 462 -12.57 16.29 1.36
#